data_AF-A0A662T8S5-F1
#
_entry.id   AF-A0A662T8S5-F1
#
_cell.length_a   1.000
_cell.length_b   1.000
_cell.length_c   1.000
_cell.angle_alpha   90.00
_cell.angle_beta   90.00
_cell.angle_gamma   90.00
#
_symmetry.space_group_name_H-M   'P 1'
#
loop_
_entity.id
_entity.type
_entity.pdbx_description
1 polymer ?
#
loop_
_entity_poly.entity_id
_entity_poly.type
_entity_poly.pdbx_seq_one_letter_code
_entity_poly.pdbx_strand_id
1 'polypeptide(L)'
;MRTTLTNQTISWLEEQNKLGNLQIKPDYQRKPVWSLRHKVYFIDTLLRGLPIPKLYIRIKRISKGNKTIYEVVDGQQRIRTILEYIKGDFEYARKYHPKPEEFLEDFEDMTFQDLPSDVQENFLSYELPVEMITQATDDEVRNMYIRLNLNTIKLTKQEIRNAMFTGDFKDLAYSLAEDPFWLENRIVSQGDIRRMRDAEYVSELLMAMLWGPQDKKKRLDECYAKYETMEG
;
A
#
# COMPACT_ATOMS: atom_id res chain seq x y z
N MET A 1 -18.78 10.65 -4.70
CA MET A 1 -18.28 9.26 -4.85
C MET A 1 -19.36 8.25 -5.28
N ARG A 2 -19.05 7.33 -6.21
CA ARG A 2 -19.83 6.11 -6.51
C ARG A 2 -18.93 4.88 -6.47
N THR A 3 -19.43 3.75 -5.97
CA THR A 3 -18.71 2.47 -5.96
C THR A 3 -19.49 1.37 -6.68
N THR A 4 -18.77 0.50 -7.38
CA THR A 4 -19.34 -0.67 -8.06
C THR A 4 -18.44 -1.87 -7.80
N LEU A 5 -19.01 -2.96 -7.28
CA LEU A 5 -18.30 -4.23 -7.17
C LEU A 5 -18.20 -4.89 -8.54
N THR A 6 -16.99 -5.23 -8.95
CA THR A 6 -16.70 -5.99 -10.17
C THR A 6 -15.68 -7.09 -9.85
N ASN A 7 -15.65 -8.12 -10.69
CA ASN A 7 -14.57 -9.10 -10.68
C ASN A 7 -13.59 -8.72 -11.80
N GLN A 8 -12.30 -8.72 -11.51
CA GLN A 8 -11.24 -8.53 -12.48
C GLN A 8 -10.24 -9.68 -12.35
N THR A 9 -9.75 -10.20 -13.47
CA THR A 9 -8.77 -11.29 -13.42
C THR A 9 -7.38 -10.78 -13.03
N ILE A 10 -6.53 -11.68 -12.55
CA ILE A 10 -5.10 -11.37 -12.37
C ILE A 10 -4.46 -10.97 -13.71
N SER A 11 -4.86 -11.60 -14.82
CA SER A 11 -4.43 -11.21 -16.17
C SER A 11 -4.75 -9.76 -16.51
N TRP A 12 -5.97 -9.29 -16.22
CA TRP A 12 -6.34 -7.89 -16.40
C TRP A 12 -5.45 -6.95 -15.57
N LEU A 13 -5.19 -7.31 -14.31
CA LEU A 13 -4.33 -6.52 -13.42
C LEU A 13 -2.90 -6.43 -13.96
N GLU A 14 -2.35 -7.53 -14.45
CA GLU A 14 -1.02 -7.61 -15.05
C GLU A 14 -0.94 -6.74 -16.32
N GLU A 15 -1.96 -6.79 -17.18
CA GLU A 15 -2.06 -5.95 -18.38
C GLU A 15 -2.09 -4.46 -18.02
N GLN A 16 -2.92 -4.04 -17.05
CA GLN A 16 -2.97 -2.64 -16.62
C GLN A 16 -1.64 -2.17 -16.03
N ASN A 17 -0.90 -3.05 -15.36
CA ASN A 17 0.43 -2.76 -14.88
C ASN A 17 1.43 -2.59 -16.04
N LYS A 18 1.41 -3.48 -17.04
CA LYS A 18 2.26 -3.40 -18.25
C LYS A 18 2.02 -2.13 -19.06
N LEU A 19 0.76 -1.69 -19.17
CA LEU A 19 0.38 -0.43 -19.82
C LEU A 19 0.73 0.82 -19.01
N GLY A 20 1.22 0.65 -17.77
CA GLY A 20 1.48 1.76 -16.85
C GLY A 20 0.21 2.53 -16.49
N ASN A 21 -0.94 1.86 -16.46
CA ASN A 21 -2.23 2.41 -16.05
C ASN A 21 -2.45 2.25 -14.54
N LEU A 22 -1.73 1.34 -13.89
CA LEU A 22 -1.89 1.00 -12.49
C LEU A 22 -0.99 1.87 -11.58
N GLN A 23 -1.62 2.67 -10.71
CA GLN A 23 -0.93 3.48 -9.71
C GLN A 23 -1.03 2.82 -8.33
N ILE A 24 0.03 2.11 -7.92
CA ILE A 24 0.09 1.34 -6.66
C ILE A 24 0.68 2.16 -5.50
N LYS A 25 1.22 3.35 -5.76
CA LYS A 25 1.79 4.25 -4.73
C LYS A 25 1.11 5.61 -4.74
N PRO A 26 -0.05 5.76 -4.09
CA PRO A 26 -0.54 7.08 -3.71
C PRO A 26 0.25 7.63 -2.52
N ASP A 27 0.46 8.94 -2.47
CA ASP A 27 1.35 9.60 -1.50
C ASP A 27 0.87 9.50 -0.04
N TYR A 28 -0.43 9.27 0.16
CA TYR A 28 -1.02 9.06 1.49
C TYR A 28 -0.78 7.65 2.05
N GLN A 29 -0.27 6.70 1.26
CA GLN A 29 -0.06 5.31 1.68
C GLN A 29 1.39 5.05 2.14
N ARG A 30 1.54 4.03 3.00
CA ARG A 30 2.86 3.56 3.46
C ARG A 30 3.62 2.78 2.40
N LYS A 31 4.95 2.76 2.55
CA LYS A 31 5.84 1.88 1.77
C LYS A 31 5.47 0.40 1.99
N PRO A 32 5.86 -0.52 1.08
CA PRO A 32 5.57 -1.94 1.24
C PRO A 32 6.08 -2.52 2.57
N VAL A 33 5.22 -3.24 3.29
CA VAL A 33 5.51 -3.79 4.63
C VAL A 33 5.41 -5.31 4.71
N TRP A 34 4.84 -5.99 3.71
CA TRP A 34 4.74 -7.45 3.72
C TRP A 34 6.12 -8.11 3.61
N SER A 35 6.46 -8.91 4.62
CA SER A 35 7.59 -9.83 4.56
C SER A 35 7.32 -10.99 3.61
N LEU A 36 8.37 -11.72 3.23
CA LEU A 36 8.23 -12.88 2.36
C LEU A 36 7.25 -13.94 2.91
N ARG A 37 7.19 -14.08 4.24
CA ARG A 37 6.18 -14.92 4.91
C ARG A 37 4.73 -14.51 4.60
N HIS A 38 4.43 -13.21 4.57
CA HIS A 38 3.10 -12.74 4.19
C HIS A 38 2.83 -12.97 2.70
N LYS A 39 3.84 -12.73 1.86
CA LYS A 39 3.73 -12.89 0.40
C LYS A 39 3.47 -14.35 0.02
N VAL A 40 4.27 -15.28 0.53
CA VAL A 40 4.12 -16.72 0.28
C VAL A 40 2.75 -17.23 0.74
N TYR A 41 2.27 -16.79 1.91
CA TYR A 41 0.93 -17.19 2.36
C TYR A 41 -0.20 -16.63 1.49
N PHE A 42 -0.01 -15.43 0.93
CA PHE A 42 -0.98 -14.87 0.00
C PHE A 42 -0.97 -15.60 -1.35
N ILE A 43 0.19 -15.98 -1.87
CA ILE A 43 0.30 -16.82 -3.08
C ILE A 43 -0.33 -18.20 -2.84
N ASP A 44 -0.10 -18.81 -1.67
CA ASP A 44 -0.79 -20.05 -1.26
C ASP A 44 -2.31 -19.94 -1.38
N THR A 45 -2.87 -18.84 -0.86
CA THR A 45 -4.31 -18.56 -0.91
C THR A 45 -4.83 -18.50 -2.35
N LEU A 46 -4.08 -17.86 -3.26
CA LEU A 46 -4.45 -17.73 -4.67
C LEU A 46 -4.34 -19.07 -5.42
N LEU A 47 -3.26 -19.83 -5.19
CA LEU A 47 -3.06 -21.16 -5.80
C LEU A 47 -4.16 -22.15 -5.40
N ARG A 48 -4.72 -22.01 -4.19
CA ARG A 48 -5.86 -22.80 -3.72
C ARG A 48 -7.23 -22.31 -4.22
N GLY A 49 -7.29 -21.17 -4.91
CA GLY A 49 -8.57 -20.56 -5.30
C GLY A 49 -9.41 -20.06 -4.12
N LEU A 50 -8.80 -19.79 -2.96
CA LEU A 50 -9.52 -19.32 -1.78
C LEU A 50 -9.91 -17.84 -1.92
N PRO A 51 -11.04 -17.40 -1.35
CA PRO A 51 -11.49 -16.02 -1.45
C PRO A 51 -10.55 -15.07 -0.70
N ILE A 52 -10.27 -13.92 -1.30
CA ILE A 52 -9.50 -12.83 -0.69
C ILE A 52 -10.41 -11.63 -0.34
N PRO A 53 -10.01 -10.76 0.60
CA PRO A 53 -10.75 -9.52 0.84
C PRO A 53 -10.84 -8.66 -0.42
N LYS A 54 -11.80 -7.73 -0.49
CA LYS A 54 -11.92 -6.82 -1.63
C LYS A 54 -10.67 -5.97 -1.83
N LEU A 55 -10.37 -5.63 -3.08
CA LEU A 55 -9.45 -4.57 -3.48
C LEU A 55 -10.27 -3.31 -3.76
N TYR A 56 -9.71 -2.14 -3.50
CA TYR A 56 -10.40 -0.87 -3.77
C TYR A 56 -9.56 -0.09 -4.77
N ILE A 57 -10.14 0.23 -5.92
CA ILE A 57 -9.44 0.91 -7.02
C ILE A 57 -10.25 2.12 -7.47
N ARG A 58 -9.65 3.30 -7.43
CA ARG A 58 -10.22 4.51 -8.02
C ARG A 58 -9.85 4.63 -9.50
N ILE A 59 -10.85 4.91 -10.32
CA ILE A 59 -10.68 5.17 -11.74
C ILE A 59 -10.57 6.69 -11.95
N LYS A 60 -9.41 7.15 -12.41
CA LYS A 60 -9.16 8.53 -12.87
C LYS A 60 -9.08 8.56 -14.40
N ARG A 61 -9.82 9.46 -15.04
CA ARG A 61 -9.65 9.75 -16.47
C ARG A 61 -8.79 10.98 -16.62
N ILE A 62 -7.66 10.84 -17.32
CA ILE A 62 -6.79 11.98 -17.64
C ILE A 62 -7.22 12.52 -19.01
N SER A 63 -7.73 13.75 -19.02
CA SER A 63 -8.22 14.43 -20.22
C SER A 63 -7.14 14.59 -21.29
N LYS A 64 -5.87 14.74 -20.88
CA LYS A 64 -4.72 14.83 -21.77
C LYS A 64 -4.21 13.41 -22.08
N GLY A 65 -4.55 12.89 -23.27
CA GLY A 65 -4.11 11.58 -23.76
C GLY A 65 -5.13 10.44 -23.63
N ASN A 66 -6.36 10.72 -23.17
CA ASN A 66 -7.45 9.74 -23.05
C ASN A 66 -7.06 8.46 -22.28
N LYS A 67 -6.21 8.61 -21.25
CA LYS A 67 -5.69 7.50 -20.46
C LYS A 67 -6.56 7.30 -19.22
N THR A 68 -6.88 6.05 -18.93
CA THR A 68 -7.54 5.65 -17.68
C THR A 68 -6.46 5.19 -16.70
N ILE A 69 -6.43 5.80 -15.52
CA ILE A 69 -5.56 5.43 -14.41
C ILE A 69 -6.36 4.70 -13.36
N TYR A 70 -5.84 3.55 -12.94
CA TYR A 70 -6.36 2.72 -11.87
C TYR A 70 -5.50 2.94 -10.62
N GLU A 71 -5.97 3.82 -9.75
CA GLU A 71 -5.29 4.12 -8.49
C GLU A 71 -5.74 3.15 -7.40
N VAL A 72 -4.80 2.38 -6.87
CA VAL A 72 -5.07 1.41 -5.81
C VAL A 72 -5.27 2.16 -4.50
N VAL A 73 -6.50 2.16 -3.97
CA VAL A 73 -6.84 2.79 -2.70
C VAL A 73 -6.61 1.84 -1.52
N ASP A 74 -6.94 0.56 -1.66
CA ASP A 74 -6.62 -0.49 -0.69
C ASP A 74 -6.27 -1.80 -1.39
N GLY A 75 -5.41 -2.60 -0.76
CA GLY A 75 -4.93 -3.86 -1.32
C GLY A 75 -3.57 -3.79 -2.01
N GLN A 76 -2.83 -2.69 -1.83
CA GLN A 76 -1.51 -2.48 -2.44
C GLN A 76 -0.52 -3.64 -2.20
N GLN A 77 -0.50 -4.23 -1.01
CA GLN A 77 0.43 -5.33 -0.71
C GLN A 77 0.07 -6.60 -1.48
N ARG A 78 -1.24 -6.85 -1.66
CA ARG A 78 -1.78 -8.00 -2.39
C ARG A 78 -1.48 -7.88 -3.88
N ILE A 79 -1.82 -6.75 -4.47
CA ILE A 79 -1.53 -6.44 -5.88
C ILE A 79 -0.02 -6.51 -6.15
N ARG A 80 0.80 -5.89 -5.29
CA ARG A 80 2.26 -5.96 -5.41
C ARG A 80 2.78 -7.39 -5.34
N THR A 81 2.28 -8.19 -4.41
CA THR A 81 2.70 -9.58 -4.25
C THR A 81 2.40 -10.41 -5.50
N ILE A 82 1.20 -10.22 -6.10
CA ILE A 82 0.83 -10.87 -7.36
C ILE A 82 1.81 -10.49 -8.46
N LEU A 83 2.06 -9.19 -8.66
CA LEU A 83 2.95 -8.70 -9.71
C LEU A 83 4.40 -9.15 -9.52
N GLU A 84 4.89 -9.15 -8.27
CA GLU A 84 6.24 -9.63 -7.93
C GLU A 84 6.37 -11.14 -8.15
N TYR A 85 5.34 -11.93 -7.84
CA TYR A 85 5.34 -13.38 -8.09
C TYR A 85 5.31 -13.69 -9.60
N ILE A 86 4.42 -13.03 -10.35
CA ILE A 86 4.36 -13.15 -11.83
C ILE A 86 5.69 -12.75 -12.47
N LYS A 87 6.41 -11.78 -11.91
CA LYS A 87 7.72 -11.37 -12.40
C LYS A 87 8.86 -12.35 -12.04
N GLY A 88 8.61 -13.30 -11.14
CA GLY A 88 9.62 -14.23 -10.63
C GLY A 88 10.54 -13.61 -9.56
N ASP A 89 10.10 -12.56 -8.86
CA ASP A 89 10.92 -11.87 -7.85
C ASP A 89 11.09 -12.70 -6.56
N PHE A 90 10.30 -13.76 -6.36
CA PHE A 90 10.42 -14.71 -5.26
C PHE A 90 9.74 -16.05 -5.58
N GLU A 91 10.16 -17.10 -4.87
CA GLU A 91 9.64 -18.46 -4.97
C GLU A 91 8.52 -18.72 -3.95
N TYR A 92 7.58 -19.59 -4.30
CA TYR A 92 6.61 -20.17 -3.38
C TYR A 92 7.30 -21.24 -2.51
N ALA A 93 7.97 -20.80 -1.44
CA ALA A 93 8.85 -21.65 -0.64
C ALA A 93 8.29 -21.97 0.77
N ARG A 94 8.28 -23.26 1.13
CA ARG A 94 7.71 -23.78 2.39
C ARG A 94 8.32 -23.14 3.64
N LYS A 95 9.63 -22.84 3.62
CA LYS A 95 10.35 -22.20 4.74
C LYS A 95 9.77 -20.84 5.16
N TYR A 96 9.04 -20.17 4.28
CA TYR A 96 8.37 -18.91 4.58
C TYR A 96 6.87 -19.07 4.85
N HIS A 97 6.31 -20.27 4.68
CA HIS A 97 4.89 -20.50 4.92
C HIS A 97 4.58 -20.43 6.43
N PRO A 98 3.52 -19.73 6.87
CA PRO A 98 3.19 -19.62 8.29
C PRO A 98 2.70 -20.94 8.90
N LYS A 99 2.28 -21.89 8.07
CA LYS A 99 1.81 -23.22 8.44
C LYS A 99 2.43 -24.29 7.52
N PRO A 100 3.74 -24.60 7.66
CA PRO A 100 4.46 -25.48 6.73
C PRO A 100 3.84 -26.87 6.53
N GLU A 101 3.02 -27.33 7.48
CA GLU A 101 2.26 -28.57 7.46
C GLU A 101 1.06 -28.56 6.50
N GLU A 102 0.51 -27.39 6.18
CA GLU A 102 -0.61 -27.23 5.26
C GLU A 102 -0.16 -26.94 3.81
N PHE A 103 1.15 -26.79 3.55
CA PHE A 103 1.73 -26.30 2.29
C PHE A 103 1.43 -27.18 1.05
N LEU A 104 1.26 -26.56 -0.14
CA LEU A 104 1.11 -27.29 -1.40
C LEU A 104 2.47 -27.75 -1.93
N GLU A 105 2.88 -28.97 -1.59
CA GLU A 105 4.21 -29.51 -1.91
C GLU A 105 4.47 -29.60 -3.43
N ASP A 106 3.43 -29.76 -4.25
CA ASP A 106 3.54 -29.87 -5.72
C ASP A 106 4.19 -28.64 -6.40
N PHE A 107 4.18 -27.49 -5.72
CA PHE A 107 4.69 -26.22 -6.24
C PHE A 107 5.87 -25.65 -5.43
N GLU A 108 6.47 -26.45 -4.54
CA GLU A 108 7.55 -25.98 -3.66
C GLU A 108 8.73 -25.39 -4.44
N ASP A 109 9.20 -24.24 -3.97
CA ASP A 109 10.34 -23.48 -4.51
C ASP A 109 10.17 -23.06 -5.99
N MET A 110 8.96 -23.11 -6.54
CA MET A 110 8.65 -22.64 -7.89
C MET A 110 8.40 -21.13 -7.90
N THR A 111 8.88 -20.46 -8.95
CA THR A 111 8.38 -19.13 -9.36
C THR A 111 7.13 -19.30 -10.24
N PHE A 112 6.48 -18.19 -10.60
CA PHE A 112 5.34 -18.25 -11.53
C PHE A 112 5.71 -18.92 -12.87
N GLN A 113 6.93 -18.69 -13.37
CA GLN A 113 7.41 -19.26 -14.63
C GLN A 113 7.60 -20.77 -14.58
N ASP A 114 7.88 -21.32 -13.39
CA ASP A 114 8.17 -22.74 -13.19
C ASP A 114 6.89 -23.57 -13.02
N LEU A 115 5.75 -22.92 -12.76
CA LEU A 115 4.47 -23.59 -12.58
C LEU A 115 4.03 -24.33 -13.86
N PRO A 116 3.31 -25.46 -13.74
CA PRO A 116 2.64 -26.09 -14.88
C PRO A 116 1.71 -25.12 -15.62
N SER A 117 1.56 -25.29 -16.93
CA SER A 117 0.81 -24.34 -17.78
C SER A 117 -0.64 -24.16 -17.37
N ASP A 118 -1.30 -25.24 -16.95
CA ASP A 118 -2.68 -25.23 -16.45
C ASP A 118 -2.78 -24.47 -15.12
N VAL A 119 -1.78 -24.58 -14.25
CA VAL A 119 -1.71 -23.84 -12.98
C VAL A 119 -1.46 -22.36 -13.24
N GLN A 120 -0.59 -22.00 -14.18
CA GLN A 120 -0.39 -20.62 -14.61
C GLN A 120 -1.69 -20.01 -15.15
N GLU A 121 -2.41 -20.74 -16.01
CA GLU A 121 -3.68 -20.29 -16.58
C GLU A 121 -4.75 -20.09 -15.50
N ASN A 122 -4.86 -21.03 -14.55
CA ASN A 122 -5.76 -20.91 -13.40
C ASN A 122 -5.41 -19.72 -12.51
N PHE A 123 -4.12 -19.49 -12.24
CA PHE A 123 -3.66 -18.35 -11.45
C PHE A 123 -4.00 -17.03 -12.16
N LEU A 124 -3.70 -16.90 -13.45
CA LEU A 124 -4.02 -15.68 -14.22
C LEU A 124 -5.52 -15.43 -14.36
N SER A 125 -6.32 -16.49 -14.38
CA SER A 125 -7.79 -16.43 -14.47
C SER A 125 -8.47 -16.19 -13.12
N TYR A 126 -7.75 -16.21 -12.01
CA TYR A 126 -8.30 -15.94 -10.68
C TYR A 126 -9.02 -14.59 -10.66
N GLU A 127 -10.29 -14.60 -10.23
CA GLU A 127 -11.14 -13.41 -10.14
C GLU A 127 -10.90 -12.65 -8.83
N LEU A 128 -10.28 -11.48 -8.94
CA LEU A 128 -10.10 -10.55 -7.84
C LEU A 128 -11.40 -9.75 -7.63
N PRO A 129 -11.96 -9.75 -6.40
CA PRO A 129 -13.10 -8.88 -6.09
C PRO A 129 -12.61 -7.43 -5.95
N VAL A 130 -12.99 -6.57 -6.90
CA VAL A 130 -12.57 -5.16 -6.97
C VAL A 130 -13.77 -4.24 -6.78
N GLU A 131 -13.72 -3.39 -5.77
CA GLU A 131 -14.62 -2.26 -5.61
C GLU A 131 -14.07 -1.06 -6.40
N MET A 132 -14.69 -0.79 -7.55
CA MET A 132 -14.33 0.30 -8.46
C MET A 132 -14.95 1.61 -8.00
N ILE A 133 -14.12 2.61 -7.74
CA ILE A 133 -14.52 3.93 -7.25
C ILE A 133 -14.44 4.93 -8.40
N THR A 134 -15.53 5.64 -8.63
CA THR A 134 -15.62 6.69 -9.64
C THR A 134 -16.18 7.97 -9.04
N GLN A 135 -15.95 9.11 -9.71
CA GLN A 135 -16.48 10.41 -9.29
C GLN A 135 -16.17 10.72 -7.82
N ALA A 136 -14.91 10.52 -7.42
CA ALA A 136 -14.45 10.71 -6.05
C ALA A 136 -13.27 11.69 -6.00
N THR A 137 -13.35 12.67 -5.11
CA THR A 137 -12.25 13.61 -4.85
C THR A 137 -11.09 12.90 -4.14
N ASP A 138 -9.91 13.52 -4.11
CA ASP A 138 -8.77 12.97 -3.37
C ASP A 138 -9.08 12.85 -1.87
N ASP A 139 -9.81 13.81 -1.29
CA ASP A 139 -10.18 13.77 0.14
C ASP A 139 -11.23 12.71 0.46
N GLU A 140 -12.22 12.49 -0.41
CA GLU A 140 -13.18 11.38 -0.24
C GLU A 140 -12.44 10.04 -0.20
N VAL A 141 -11.44 9.88 -1.07
CA VAL A 141 -10.64 8.65 -1.19
C VAL A 141 -9.72 8.45 0.00
N ARG A 142 -9.03 9.50 0.48
CA ARG A 142 -8.22 9.47 1.71
C ARG A 142 -9.06 9.11 2.92
N ASN A 143 -10.23 9.74 3.08
CA ASN A 143 -11.17 9.44 4.16
C ASN A 143 -11.66 7.98 4.11
N MET A 144 -11.96 7.46 2.92
CA MET A 144 -12.33 6.07 2.75
C MET A 144 -11.18 5.13 3.12
N TYR A 145 -9.95 5.41 2.69
CA TYR A 145 -8.75 4.63 3.05
C TYR A 145 -8.56 4.54 4.57
N ILE A 146 -8.69 5.68 5.27
CA ILE A 146 -8.61 5.73 6.75
C ILE A 146 -9.67 4.82 7.37
N ARG A 147 -10.94 4.95 6.94
CA ARG A 147 -12.06 4.16 7.46
C ARG A 147 -11.88 2.65 7.24
N LEU A 148 -11.41 2.25 6.07
CA LEU A 148 -11.15 0.84 5.74
C LEU A 148 -10.10 0.24 6.68
N ASN A 149 -9.00 0.96 6.88
CA ASN A 149 -7.87 0.46 7.66
C ASN A 149 -8.10 0.54 9.17
N LEU A 150 -8.87 1.52 9.67
CA LEU A 150 -9.26 1.56 11.09
C LEU A 150 -9.99 0.28 11.54
N ASN A 151 -10.74 -0.36 10.63
CA ASN A 151 -11.54 -1.55 10.93
C ASN A 151 -10.82 -2.90 10.67
N THR A 152 -9.66 -2.92 10.01
CA THR A 152 -9.02 -4.17 9.55
C THR A 152 -7.56 -4.32 9.97
N ILE A 153 -6.73 -3.28 9.84
CA ILE A 153 -5.31 -3.29 10.21
C ILE A 153 -4.98 -1.92 10.79
N LYS A 154 -4.68 -1.85 12.10
CA LYS A 154 -4.39 -0.58 12.77
C LYS A 154 -3.24 0.17 12.06
N LEU A 155 -3.60 1.27 11.40
CA LEU A 155 -2.64 2.28 11.01
C LEU A 155 -1.99 2.86 12.28
N THR A 156 -0.70 3.17 12.19
CA THR A 156 -0.06 3.97 13.22
C THR A 156 -0.66 5.37 13.24
N LYS A 157 -0.50 6.10 14.36
CA LYS A 157 -0.96 7.51 14.43
C LYS A 157 -0.34 8.35 13.31
N GLN A 158 0.92 8.12 12.98
CA GLN A 158 1.57 8.83 11.88
C GLN A 158 1.01 8.46 10.51
N GLU A 159 0.73 7.17 10.26
CA GLU A 159 0.08 6.74 9.01
C GLU A 159 -1.31 7.39 8.85
N ILE A 160 -2.04 7.60 9.96
CA ILE A 160 -3.30 8.36 9.96
C ILE A 160 -3.05 9.83 9.63
N ARG A 161 -2.07 10.49 10.26
CA ARG A 161 -1.73 11.90 9.97
C ARG A 161 -1.37 12.11 8.50
N ASN A 162 -0.55 11.23 7.94
CA ASN A 162 -0.17 11.31 6.54
C ASN A 162 -1.38 11.27 5.60
N ALA A 163 -2.40 10.51 5.97
CA ALA A 163 -3.63 10.39 5.19
C ALA A 163 -4.62 11.53 5.45
N MET A 164 -4.63 12.12 6.65
CA MET A 164 -5.55 13.21 7.00
C MET A 164 -5.07 14.60 6.59
N PHE A 165 -3.76 14.81 6.54
CA PHE A 165 -3.16 16.13 6.35
C PHE A 165 -2.34 16.19 5.06
N THR A 166 -2.32 17.37 4.45
CA THR A 166 -1.67 17.70 3.18
C THR A 166 -1.01 19.08 3.17
N GLY A 167 -0.99 19.80 4.31
CA GLY A 167 -0.42 21.15 4.37
C GLY A 167 1.12 21.24 4.45
N ASP A 168 1.61 22.48 4.34
CA ASP A 168 3.05 22.82 4.25
C ASP A 168 3.90 22.21 5.38
N PHE A 169 3.35 22.10 6.59
CA PHE A 169 4.06 21.47 7.71
C PHE A 169 4.39 20.00 7.44
N LYS A 170 3.45 19.27 6.84
CA LYS A 170 3.67 17.89 6.43
C LYS A 170 4.75 17.84 5.36
N ASP A 171 4.61 18.65 4.31
CA ASP A 171 5.53 18.61 3.17
C ASP A 171 6.96 18.93 3.59
N LEU A 172 7.14 19.92 4.47
CA LEU A 172 8.44 20.22 5.08
C LEU A 172 8.96 19.05 5.94
N ALA A 173 8.12 18.45 6.78
CA ALA A 173 8.55 17.32 7.60
C ALA A 173 8.98 16.11 6.76
N TYR A 174 8.25 15.82 5.68
CA TYR A 174 8.58 14.70 4.79
C TYR A 174 9.84 14.99 3.97
N SER A 175 10.00 16.19 3.41
CA SER A 175 11.22 16.55 2.68
C SER A 175 12.47 16.49 3.56
N LEU A 176 12.41 16.93 4.81
CA LEU A 176 13.52 16.81 5.75
C LEU A 176 13.77 15.36 6.20
N ALA A 177 12.73 14.51 6.24
CA ALA A 177 12.87 13.09 6.56
C ALA A 177 13.55 12.27 5.47
N GLU A 178 13.66 12.79 4.23
CA GLU A 178 14.35 12.11 3.13
C GLU A 178 15.88 12.14 3.25
N ASP A 179 16.43 12.95 4.16
CA ASP A 179 17.88 13.06 4.36
C ASP A 179 18.51 11.71 4.80
N PRO A 180 19.53 11.19 4.09
CA PRO A 180 20.24 9.97 4.47
C PRO A 180 20.81 9.99 5.90
N PHE A 181 21.06 11.18 6.45
CA PHE A 181 21.56 11.40 7.80
C PHE A 181 20.83 10.55 8.85
N TRP A 182 19.50 10.46 8.77
CA TRP A 182 18.68 9.73 9.75
C TRP A 182 19.01 8.24 9.79
N LEU A 183 19.27 7.64 8.62
CA LEU A 183 19.58 6.23 8.48
C LEU A 183 21.06 5.95 8.77
N GLU A 184 21.95 6.77 8.23
CA GLU A 184 23.41 6.61 8.37
C GLU A 184 23.85 6.71 9.83
N ASN A 185 23.23 7.61 10.59
CA ASN A 185 23.50 7.79 12.02
C ASN A 185 22.65 6.89 12.93
N ARG A 186 21.89 5.94 12.35
CA ARG A 186 21.05 4.97 13.07
C ARG A 186 20.01 5.62 13.99
N ILE A 187 19.53 6.81 13.63
CA ILE A 187 18.42 7.48 14.33
C ILE A 187 17.11 6.76 14.01
N VAL A 188 16.98 6.25 12.77
CA VAL A 188 15.87 5.40 12.33
C VAL A 188 16.36 4.18 11.55
N SER A 189 15.60 3.09 11.57
CA SER A 189 15.86 1.91 10.74
C SER A 189 15.08 1.93 9.42
N GLN A 190 15.45 1.06 8.47
CA GLN A 190 14.66 0.81 7.26
C GLN A 190 13.21 0.38 7.57
N GLY A 191 13.00 -0.32 8.69
CA GLY A 191 11.66 -0.69 9.15
C GLY A 191 10.85 0.52 9.65
N ASP A 192 11.51 1.46 10.33
CA ASP A 192 10.92 2.70 10.82
C ASP A 192 10.47 3.60 9.66
N ILE A 193 11.32 3.76 8.64
CA ILE A 193 11.01 4.51 7.42
C ILE A 193 9.78 3.91 6.71
N ARG A 194 9.67 2.58 6.64
CA ARG A 194 8.48 1.93 6.04
C ARG A 194 7.19 2.23 6.78
N ARG A 195 7.27 2.62 8.06
CA ARG A 195 6.16 2.99 8.95
C ARG A 195 6.09 4.49 9.21
N MET A 196 6.79 5.31 8.42
CA MET A 196 6.81 6.78 8.49
C MET A 196 7.32 7.34 9.83
N ARG A 197 8.10 6.58 10.59
CA ARG A 197 8.62 7.03 11.90
C ARG A 197 9.70 8.11 11.78
N ASP A 198 10.42 8.12 10.67
CA ASP A 198 11.29 9.20 10.22
C ASP A 198 10.49 10.51 10.11
N ALA A 199 9.41 10.52 9.35
CA ALA A 199 8.55 11.68 9.22
C ALA A 199 7.94 12.10 10.57
N GLU A 200 7.47 11.14 11.40
CA GLU A 200 6.97 11.45 12.75
C GLU A 200 8.04 12.13 13.61
N TYR A 201 9.27 11.62 13.61
CA TYR A 201 10.36 12.16 14.40
C TYR A 201 10.75 13.57 13.95
N VAL A 202 10.87 13.80 12.64
CA VAL A 202 11.14 15.12 12.09
C VAL A 202 10.01 16.10 12.42
N SER A 203 8.74 15.66 12.35
CA SER A 203 7.61 16.48 12.78
C SER A 203 7.68 16.85 14.26
N GLU A 204 8.15 15.96 15.14
CA GLU A 204 8.36 16.28 16.56
C GLU A 204 9.43 17.36 16.74
N LEU A 205 10.53 17.30 15.98
CA LEU A 205 11.59 18.31 16.01
C LEU A 205 11.09 19.67 15.49
N LEU A 206 10.40 19.68 14.34
CA LEU A 206 9.81 20.90 13.78
C LEU A 206 8.79 21.53 14.72
N MET A 207 7.90 20.72 15.31
CA MET A 207 6.96 21.19 16.32
C MET A 207 7.69 21.78 17.52
N ALA A 208 8.76 21.16 17.99
CA ALA A 208 9.57 21.69 19.10
C ALA A 208 10.22 23.04 18.76
N MET A 209 10.64 23.26 17.51
CA MET A 209 11.17 24.54 17.04
C MET A 209 10.10 25.62 16.93
N LEU A 210 8.89 25.27 16.48
CA LEU A 210 7.81 26.24 16.25
C LEU A 210 7.04 26.59 17.53
N TRP A 211 6.75 25.60 18.38
CA TRP A 211 5.85 25.73 19.54
C TRP A 211 6.57 25.52 20.88
N GLY A 212 7.88 25.29 20.86
CA GLY A 212 8.68 24.94 22.03
C GLY A 212 8.60 23.46 22.39
N PRO A 213 9.44 22.98 23.35
CA PRO A 213 9.45 21.58 23.78
C PRO A 213 8.08 21.11 24.30
N GLN A 214 7.67 19.90 23.92
CA GLN A 214 6.37 19.32 24.29
C GLN A 214 6.53 18.02 25.10
N ASP A 215 5.54 17.71 25.95
CA ASP A 215 5.44 16.38 26.60
C ASP A 215 4.92 15.35 25.59
N LYS A 216 5.85 14.59 25.03
CA LYS A 216 5.60 13.51 24.06
C LYS A 216 4.87 14.05 22.80
N LYS A 217 4.03 13.22 22.20
CA LYS A 217 3.37 13.45 20.90
C LYS A 217 1.94 13.99 21.02
N LYS A 218 1.57 14.57 22.17
CA LYS A 218 0.17 14.91 22.49
C LYS A 218 -0.43 15.94 21.51
N ARG A 219 0.39 16.87 21.04
CA ARG A 219 -0.05 18.03 20.25
C ARG A 219 0.36 17.96 18.78
N LEU A 220 0.89 16.83 18.33
CA LEU A 220 1.33 16.68 16.94
C LEU A 220 0.14 16.88 15.99
N ASP A 221 -1.01 16.27 16.30
CA ASP A 221 -2.24 16.39 15.49
C ASP A 221 -2.73 17.84 15.43
N GLU A 222 -2.65 18.59 16.54
CA GLU A 222 -2.95 20.04 16.57
C GLU A 222 -1.98 20.83 15.68
N CYS A 223 -0.69 20.46 15.69
CA CYS A 223 0.34 21.12 14.90
C CYS A 223 0.09 20.92 13.41
N TYR A 224 -0.15 19.68 12.98
CA TYR A 224 -0.55 19.39 11.61
C TYR A 224 -1.81 20.18 11.22
N ALA A 225 -2.86 20.15 12.04
CA ALA A 225 -4.11 20.85 11.76
C ALA A 225 -3.96 22.39 11.69
N LYS A 226 -3.09 22.99 12.51
CA LYS A 226 -2.86 24.45 12.50
C LYS A 226 -2.22 24.94 11.19
N TYR A 227 -1.32 24.12 10.62
CA TYR A 227 -0.58 24.43 9.41
C TYR A 227 -1.12 23.68 8.19
N GLU A 228 -2.34 23.17 8.29
CA GLU A 228 -3.05 22.66 7.13
C GLU A 228 -3.39 23.85 6.24
N THR A 229 -2.87 23.85 5.02
CA THR A 229 -3.25 24.87 4.03
C THR A 229 -4.71 24.63 3.67
N MET A 230 -5.56 25.63 3.93
CA MET A 230 -6.92 25.67 3.40
C MET A 230 -6.86 26.02 1.91
N GLU A 231 -6.39 25.09 1.07
CA GLU A 231 -6.60 25.18 -0.37
C GLU A 231 -7.39 23.94 -0.82
N GLY A 232 -8.61 24.19 -1.31
CA GLY A 232 -9.61 23.18 -1.67
C GLY A 232 -9.54 22.68 -3.11
#